data_AF-A0A6J4PUQ5-F1
#
_entry.id   AF-A0A6J4PUQ5-F1
#
_cell.length_a   1.000
_cell.length_b   1.000
_cell.length_c   1.000
_cell.angle_alpha   90.00
_cell.angle_beta   90.00
_cell.angle_gamma   90.00
#
_symmetry.space_group_name_H-M   'P 1'
#
loop_
_entity.id
_entity.type
_entity.pdbx_description
1 polymer ?
#
loop_
_entity_poly.entity_id
_entity_poly.type
_entity_poly.pdbx_seq_one_letter_code
_entity_poly.pdbx_strand_id
1 'polypeptide(L)'
;MCVGLLSLSAGLPYDLREGSNDLAIYREAGEPVLRGELPYRDFFIEYPPGSLPAFEVHGTGGGLATSLSPLLTLGLLLITGLAMYGEYRRSGGLRAASFPQYGAALILAFMLGSKVLSPQYMIWLLPLVPLGAGGAAGAAVCAVFLTACLLTTQVFPTHYDDLLAFRYPGPELLLVRNLLLVALWVAMLALPAAAREKEAS
;
A
#
# COMPACT_ATOMS: atom_id res chain seq x y z
N MET A 1 31.38 -12.10 -9.79
CA MET A 1 30.03 -11.56 -9.50
C MET A 1 29.74 -11.52 -7.99
N CYS A 2 30.09 -12.55 -7.20
CA CYS A 2 29.86 -12.56 -5.74
C CYS A 2 30.67 -11.53 -4.93
N VAL A 3 31.89 -11.17 -5.36
CA VAL A 3 32.74 -10.19 -4.66
C VAL A 3 32.20 -8.75 -4.80
N GLY A 4 31.52 -8.43 -5.90
CA GLY A 4 30.87 -7.14 -6.14
C GLY A 4 29.63 -6.92 -5.26
N LEU A 5 28.85 -7.98 -5.02
CA LEU A 5 27.70 -7.97 -4.11
C LEU A 5 28.13 -7.85 -2.64
N LEU A 6 29.24 -8.48 -2.25
CA LEU A 6 29.82 -8.34 -0.91
C LEU A 6 30.44 -6.95 -0.65
N SER A 7 30.95 -6.29 -1.69
CA SER A 7 31.45 -4.91 -1.59
C SER A 7 30.35 -3.86 -1.66
N LEU A 8 29.20 -4.16 -2.28
CA LEU A 8 27.99 -3.33 -2.17
C LEU A 8 27.33 -3.47 -0.80
N SER A 9 27.29 -4.68 -0.23
CA SER A 9 26.83 -4.84 1.14
C SER A 9 27.75 -4.09 2.10
N ALA A 10 29.06 -4.04 1.78
CA ALA A 10 30.09 -3.06 2.18
C ALA A 10 29.61 -1.77 2.84
N GLY A 11 28.89 -1.00 2.02
CA GLY A 11 28.50 0.38 2.27
C GLY A 11 27.05 0.54 2.68
N LEU A 12 26.34 -0.55 3.01
CA LEU A 12 25.01 -0.44 3.60
C LEU A 12 25.14 0.13 5.02
N PRO A 13 24.31 1.12 5.40
CA PRO A 13 24.28 1.65 6.76
C PRO A 13 24.10 0.53 7.79
N TYR A 14 24.65 0.73 8.99
CA TYR A 14 24.75 -0.26 10.08
C TYR A 14 23.42 -0.99 10.37
N ASP A 15 22.29 -0.30 10.24
CA ASP A 15 20.94 -0.82 10.44
C ASP A 15 20.55 -1.96 9.48
N LEU A 16 21.15 -2.02 8.28
CA LEU A 16 20.87 -3.05 7.28
C LEU A 16 21.79 -4.29 7.38
N ARG A 17 22.84 -4.25 8.22
CA ARG A 17 23.83 -5.34 8.35
C ARG A 17 23.68 -6.18 9.61
N GLU A 18 23.56 -5.53 10.76
CA GLU A 18 23.53 -6.21 12.08
C GLU A 18 22.35 -5.77 12.96
N GLY A 19 21.73 -4.63 12.65
CA GLY A 19 20.57 -4.09 13.36
C GLY A 19 19.19 -4.45 12.79
N SER A 20 19.14 -5.18 11.66
CA SER A 20 17.87 -5.59 11.06
C SER A 20 17.17 -6.58 11.99
N ASN A 21 16.04 -6.16 12.58
CA ASN A 21 15.22 -6.97 13.49
C ASN A 21 14.97 -8.37 12.92
N ASP A 22 14.72 -8.44 11.61
CA ASP A 22 14.48 -9.70 10.90
C ASP A 22 15.67 -10.68 10.96
N LEU A 23 16.92 -10.22 10.82
CA LEU A 23 18.09 -11.10 10.87
C LEU A 23 18.31 -11.68 12.27
N ALA A 24 18.06 -10.88 13.30
CA ALA A 24 18.12 -11.33 14.69
C ALA A 24 17.05 -12.39 14.96
N ILE A 25 15.83 -12.14 14.50
CA ILE A 25 14.70 -13.08 14.56
C ILE A 25 15.03 -14.40 13.86
N TYR A 26 15.55 -14.36 12.63
CA TYR A 26 15.92 -15.57 11.89
C TYR A 26 17.09 -16.33 12.54
N ARG A 27 18.06 -15.61 13.14
CA ARG A 27 19.16 -16.22 13.89
C ARG A 27 18.65 -16.92 15.14
N GLU A 28 17.82 -16.25 15.94
CA GLU A 28 17.24 -16.80 17.16
C GLU A 28 16.38 -18.05 16.87
N ALA A 29 15.61 -18.02 15.79
CA ALA A 29 14.86 -19.16 15.29
C ALA A 29 15.75 -20.31 14.76
N GLY A 30 16.89 -19.98 14.15
CA GLY A 30 17.79 -20.95 13.51
C GLY A 30 18.72 -21.68 14.48
N GLU A 31 19.17 -21.02 15.54
CA GLU A 31 20.10 -21.58 16.55
C GLU A 31 19.60 -22.89 17.18
N PRO A 32 18.34 -23.02 17.64
CA PRO A 32 17.77 -24.28 18.11
C PRO A 32 17.76 -25.40 17.05
N VAL A 33 17.44 -25.06 15.81
CA VAL A 33 17.40 -26.03 14.70
C VAL A 33 18.79 -26.57 14.41
N LEU A 34 19.82 -25.72 14.48
CA LEU A 34 21.23 -26.14 14.33
C LEU A 34 21.69 -27.07 15.47
N ARG A 35 21.07 -26.99 16.65
CA ARG A 35 21.30 -27.92 17.77
C ARG A 35 20.48 -29.22 17.66
N GLY A 36 19.69 -29.39 16.61
CA GLY A 36 18.86 -30.59 16.38
C GLY A 36 17.49 -30.55 17.08
N GLU A 37 17.09 -29.40 17.62
CA GLU A 37 15.76 -29.20 18.21
C GLU A 37 14.71 -29.05 17.10
N LEU A 38 13.52 -29.61 17.30
CA LEU A 38 12.42 -29.52 16.35
C LEU A 38 11.46 -28.37 16.68
N PRO A 39 11.17 -27.47 15.71
CA PRO A 39 10.15 -26.44 15.87
C PRO A 39 8.79 -27.04 16.27
N TYR A 40 8.08 -26.36 17.16
CA TYR A 40 6.77 -26.75 17.73
C TYR A 40 6.74 -28.02 18.59
N ARG A 41 7.86 -28.74 18.69
CA ARG A 41 8.00 -29.87 19.63
C ARG A 41 8.89 -29.48 20.81
N ASP A 42 10.06 -28.92 20.51
CA ASP A 42 11.11 -28.65 21.49
C ASP A 42 11.22 -27.15 21.81
N PHE A 43 10.85 -26.28 20.86
CA PHE A 43 10.74 -24.85 21.06
C PHE A 43 9.60 -24.24 20.23
N PHE A 44 9.02 -23.14 20.71
CA PHE A 44 7.95 -22.43 20.01
C PHE A 44 8.54 -21.38 19.06
N ILE A 45 8.05 -21.35 17.82
CA ILE A 45 8.33 -20.29 16.85
C ILE A 45 7.01 -19.78 16.29
N GLU A 46 6.71 -18.50 16.53
CA GLU A 46 5.60 -17.85 15.84
C GLU A 46 5.97 -17.72 14.36
N TYR A 47 5.15 -18.25 13.45
CA TYR A 47 5.38 -18.10 12.01
C TYR A 47 4.17 -17.44 11.34
N PRO A 48 4.33 -16.28 10.67
CA PRO A 48 5.57 -15.49 10.55
C PRO A 48 5.99 -14.83 11.88
N PRO A 49 7.30 -14.72 12.17
CA PRO A 49 7.75 -14.10 13.42
C PRO A 49 7.29 -12.64 13.56
N GLY A 50 6.76 -12.27 14.73
CA GLY A 50 6.30 -10.91 15.03
C GLY A 50 5.07 -10.47 14.23
N SER A 51 4.30 -11.42 13.70
CA SER A 51 3.13 -11.13 12.86
C SER A 51 1.84 -10.95 13.64
N LEU A 52 1.72 -11.55 14.83
CA LEU A 52 0.55 -11.44 15.71
C LEU A 52 0.15 -9.97 15.97
N PRO A 53 1.07 -9.02 16.27
CA PRO A 53 0.73 -7.61 16.40
C PRO A 53 0.17 -6.95 15.13
N ALA A 54 0.52 -7.46 13.93
CA ALA A 54 -0.02 -6.95 12.67
C ALA A 54 -1.48 -7.41 12.45
N PHE A 55 -1.87 -8.53 13.03
CA PHE A 55 -3.23 -9.08 12.94
C PHE A 55 -4.15 -8.55 14.05
N GLU A 56 -3.64 -8.41 15.27
CA GLU A 56 -4.40 -7.85 16.40
C GLU A 56 -4.14 -6.35 16.60
N VAL A 57 -5.05 -5.54 16.06
CA VAL A 57 -5.08 -4.09 16.36
C VAL A 57 -5.56 -3.89 17.79
N HIS A 58 -4.62 -3.71 18.72
CA HIS A 58 -4.91 -3.37 20.11
C HIS A 58 -5.07 -1.85 20.26
N GLY A 59 -6.25 -1.41 20.69
CA GLY A 59 -6.52 0.00 20.96
C GLY A 59 -8.02 0.29 21.12
N THR A 60 -8.35 1.35 21.85
CA THR A 60 -9.73 1.82 22.03
C THR A 60 -10.31 2.21 20.66
N GLY A 61 -11.21 1.38 20.12
CA GLY A 61 -11.78 1.55 18.77
C GLY A 61 -11.24 0.61 17.69
N GLY A 62 -10.21 -0.19 17.98
CA GLY A 62 -9.64 -1.18 17.04
C GLY A 62 -10.64 -2.24 16.58
N GLY A 63 -11.54 -2.65 17.48
CA GLY A 63 -12.66 -3.55 17.15
C GLY A 63 -13.64 -2.94 16.13
N LEU A 64 -14.02 -1.67 16.31
CA LEU A 64 -14.90 -0.97 15.37
C LEU A 64 -14.23 -0.80 14.00
N ALA A 65 -12.97 -0.38 13.96
CA ALA A 65 -12.22 -0.26 12.72
C ALA A 65 -12.14 -1.60 11.99
N THR A 66 -11.88 -2.69 12.72
CA THR A 66 -11.81 -4.05 12.17
C THR A 66 -13.16 -4.50 11.60
N SER A 67 -14.28 -4.22 12.28
CA SER A 67 -15.61 -4.57 11.79
C SER A 67 -16.10 -3.69 10.63
N LEU A 68 -15.74 -2.41 10.60
CA LEU A 68 -16.16 -1.46 9.57
C LEU A 68 -15.33 -1.54 8.29
N SER A 69 -14.06 -1.92 8.38
CA SER A 69 -13.17 -2.05 7.22
C SER A 69 -13.73 -2.90 6.08
N PRO A 70 -14.25 -4.13 6.29
CA PRO A 70 -14.84 -4.90 5.19
C PRO A 70 -16.08 -4.23 4.60
N LEU A 71 -16.90 -3.57 5.42
CA LEU A 71 -18.09 -2.86 4.93
C LEU A 71 -17.71 -1.64 4.09
N LEU A 72 -16.73 -0.86 4.54
CA LEU A 72 -16.18 0.27 3.79
C LEU A 72 -15.55 -0.21 2.47
N THR A 73 -14.77 -1.29 2.50
CA THR A 73 -14.17 -1.90 1.32
C THR A 73 -15.24 -2.30 0.32
N LEU A 74 -16.27 -3.04 0.75
CA LEU A 74 -17.39 -3.44 -0.10
C LEU A 74 -18.14 -2.23 -0.66
N GLY A 75 -18.36 -1.18 0.14
CA GLY A 75 -18.99 0.06 -0.30
C GLY A 75 -18.20 0.77 -1.40
N LEU A 76 -16.88 0.93 -1.23
CA LEU A 76 -16.02 1.58 -2.22
C LEU A 76 -15.88 0.74 -3.51
N LEU A 77 -15.80 -0.59 -3.38
CA LEU A 77 -15.81 -1.50 -4.53
C LEU A 77 -17.16 -1.46 -5.26
N LEU A 78 -18.27 -1.39 -4.53
CA LEU A 78 -19.60 -1.24 -5.13
C LEU A 78 -19.72 0.08 -5.87
N ILE A 79 -19.30 1.20 -5.29
CA ILE A 79 -19.30 2.51 -5.97
C ILE A 79 -18.46 2.46 -7.25
N THR A 80 -17.28 1.86 -7.18
CA THR A 80 -16.40 1.68 -8.35
C THR A 80 -17.06 0.80 -9.42
N GLY A 81 -17.68 -0.31 -9.02
CA GLY A 81 -18.42 -1.21 -9.92
C GLY A 81 -19.66 -0.56 -10.55
N LEU A 82 -20.37 0.28 -9.81
CA LEU A 82 -21.50 1.06 -10.34
C LEU A 82 -21.03 2.11 -11.34
N ALA A 83 -19.88 2.75 -11.12
CA ALA A 83 -19.28 3.66 -12.10
C ALA A 83 -18.91 2.92 -13.39
N MET A 84 -18.27 1.75 -13.28
CA MET A 84 -17.97 0.87 -14.41
C MET A 84 -19.23 0.43 -15.17
N TYR A 85 -20.26 0.01 -14.44
CA TYR A 85 -21.56 -0.37 -15.03
C TYR A 85 -22.23 0.82 -15.72
N GLY A 86 -22.14 2.01 -15.14
CA GLY A 86 -22.62 3.24 -15.75
C GLY A 86 -21.94 3.56 -17.08
N GLU A 87 -20.61 3.38 -17.19
CA GLU A 87 -19.90 3.50 -18.47
C GLU A 87 -20.37 2.43 -19.46
N TYR A 88 -20.43 1.16 -19.03
CA TYR A 88 -20.90 0.05 -19.85
C TYR A 88 -22.29 0.33 -20.46
N ARG A 89 -23.23 0.86 -19.66
CA ARG A 89 -24.59 1.18 -20.11
C ARG A 89 -24.64 2.36 -21.07
N ARG A 90 -23.76 3.37 -20.92
CA ARG A 90 -23.72 4.56 -21.78
C ARG A 90 -23.00 4.30 -23.10
N SER A 91 -21.92 3.51 -23.07
CA SER A 91 -21.03 3.27 -24.21
C SER A 91 -21.29 1.95 -24.92
N GLY A 92 -22.20 1.11 -24.41
CA GLY A 92 -22.48 -0.22 -24.96
C GLY A 92 -21.38 -1.26 -24.71
N GLY A 93 -20.42 -0.95 -23.84
CA GLY A 93 -19.25 -1.78 -23.53
C GLY A 93 -18.22 -1.03 -22.68
N LEU A 94 -17.29 -1.76 -22.07
CA LEU A 94 -16.12 -1.19 -21.41
C LEU A 94 -15.01 -1.00 -22.44
N ARG A 95 -14.48 0.22 -22.53
CA ARG A 95 -13.38 0.52 -23.46
C ARG A 95 -12.06 0.00 -22.88
N ALA A 96 -11.19 -0.54 -23.74
CA ALA A 96 -9.85 -0.98 -23.31
C ALA A 96 -9.04 0.16 -22.66
N ALA A 97 -9.20 1.39 -23.16
CA ALA A 97 -8.60 2.60 -22.59
C ALA A 97 -9.05 2.91 -21.14
N SER A 98 -10.19 2.36 -20.70
CA SER A 98 -10.70 2.55 -19.33
C SER A 98 -10.12 1.54 -18.34
N PHE A 99 -9.43 0.50 -18.82
CA PHE A 99 -8.84 -0.54 -17.98
C PHE A 99 -7.87 0.01 -16.92
N PRO A 100 -6.82 0.80 -17.25
CA PRO A 100 -5.89 1.30 -16.24
C PRO A 100 -6.58 2.19 -15.20
N GLN A 101 -7.54 3.01 -15.61
CA GLN A 101 -8.32 3.87 -14.72
C GLN A 101 -9.14 3.06 -13.69
N TYR A 102 -9.95 2.10 -14.15
CA TYR A 102 -10.75 1.29 -13.23
C TYR A 102 -9.92 0.29 -12.44
N GLY A 103 -8.81 -0.22 -13.00
CA GLY A 103 -7.83 -1.00 -12.27
C GLY A 103 -7.24 -0.23 -11.09
N ALA A 104 -6.81 1.02 -11.33
CA ALA A 104 -6.33 1.91 -10.28
C ALA A 104 -7.43 2.20 -9.25
N ALA A 105 -8.65 2.51 -9.70
CA ALA A 105 -9.78 2.81 -8.81
C ALA A 105 -10.16 1.61 -7.91
N LEU A 106 -10.13 0.38 -8.43
CA LEU A 106 -10.39 -0.83 -7.66
C LEU A 106 -9.31 -1.09 -6.61
N ILE A 107 -8.04 -0.93 -6.97
CA ILE A 107 -6.93 -1.05 -6.02
C ILE A 107 -7.03 0.03 -4.93
N LEU A 108 -7.32 1.28 -5.31
CA LEU A 108 -7.51 2.38 -4.37
C LEU A 108 -8.72 2.13 -3.44
N ALA A 109 -9.83 1.62 -3.96
CA ALA A 109 -11.00 1.25 -3.15
C ALA A 109 -10.65 0.19 -2.11
N PHE A 110 -9.89 -0.83 -2.50
CA PHE A 110 -9.37 -1.85 -1.59
C PHE A 110 -8.42 -1.26 -0.54
N MET A 111 -7.48 -0.40 -0.96
CA MET A 111 -6.53 0.27 -0.07
C MET A 111 -7.20 1.16 0.97
N LEU A 112 -8.18 1.97 0.55
CA LEU A 112 -8.92 2.89 1.41
C LEU A 112 -9.84 2.17 2.41
N GLY A 113 -10.36 1.00 2.05
CA GLY A 113 -11.16 0.18 2.94
C GLY A 113 -10.35 -0.70 3.90
N SER A 114 -9.04 -0.82 3.69
CA SER A 114 -8.16 -1.66 4.50
C SER A 114 -7.73 -0.97 5.81
N LYS A 115 -7.83 -1.68 6.95
CA LYS A 115 -7.37 -1.18 8.26
C LYS A 115 -5.86 -0.95 8.36
N VAL A 116 -5.08 -1.66 7.55
CA VAL A 116 -3.61 -1.56 7.51
C VAL A 116 -3.20 -1.38 6.06
N LEU A 117 -2.50 -0.29 5.78
CA LEU A 117 -1.99 -0.01 4.45
C LEU A 117 -0.50 -0.31 4.39
N SER A 118 -0.13 -1.33 3.61
CA SER A 118 1.28 -1.61 3.31
C SER A 118 1.78 -0.68 2.19
N PRO A 119 2.99 -0.11 2.30
CA PRO A 119 3.61 0.68 1.22
C PRO A 119 3.64 -0.04 -0.13
N GLN A 120 3.67 -1.38 -0.14
CA GLN A 120 3.68 -2.19 -1.36
C GLN A 120 2.47 -1.93 -2.28
N TYR A 121 1.31 -1.52 -1.73
CA TYR A 121 0.12 -1.28 -2.53
C TYR A 121 0.28 -0.06 -3.45
N MET A 122 1.15 0.90 -3.09
CA MET A 122 1.50 2.01 -3.99
C MET A 122 2.19 1.52 -5.26
N ILE A 123 2.97 0.44 -5.16
CA ILE A 123 3.71 -0.11 -6.31
C ILE A 123 2.73 -0.65 -7.36
N TRP A 124 1.61 -1.22 -6.95
CA TRP A 124 0.59 -1.72 -7.87
C TRP A 124 -0.09 -0.61 -8.69
N LEU A 125 -0.05 0.62 -8.20
CA LEU A 125 -0.63 1.79 -8.87
C LEU A 125 0.33 2.42 -9.89
N LEU A 126 1.64 2.15 -9.81
CA LEU A 126 2.66 2.72 -10.71
C LEU A 126 2.35 2.56 -12.21
N PRO A 127 1.94 1.39 -12.72
CA PRO A 127 1.61 1.28 -14.15
C PRO A 127 0.22 1.83 -14.47
N LEU A 128 -0.70 1.91 -13.51
CA LEU A 128 -2.11 2.18 -13.78
C LEU A 128 -2.46 3.67 -13.72
N VAL A 129 -1.91 4.40 -12.74
CA VAL A 129 -2.20 5.82 -12.55
C VAL A 129 -1.76 6.68 -13.73
N PRO A 130 -0.53 6.53 -14.27
CA PRO A 130 -0.09 7.29 -15.45
C PRO A 130 -0.84 6.92 -16.72
N LEU A 131 -1.27 5.65 -16.86
CA LEU A 131 -2.02 5.19 -18.03
C LEU A 131 -3.52 5.50 -17.94
N GLY A 132 -4.03 5.81 -16.74
CA GLY A 132 -5.45 6.06 -16.50
C GLY A 132 -5.94 7.43 -16.95
N ALA A 133 -5.03 8.37 -17.22
CA ALA A 133 -5.38 9.75 -17.57
C ALA A 133 -4.29 10.45 -18.39
N GLY A 134 -4.69 11.23 -19.40
CA GLY A 134 -3.77 12.00 -20.25
C GLY A 134 -3.75 13.51 -19.96
N GLY A 135 -2.80 14.21 -20.57
CA GLY A 135 -2.68 15.68 -20.53
C GLY A 135 -2.50 16.27 -19.13
N ALA A 136 -3.00 17.49 -18.91
CA ALA A 136 -2.86 18.20 -17.64
C ALA A 136 -3.54 17.45 -16.47
N ALA A 137 -4.64 16.74 -16.74
CA ALA A 137 -5.32 15.92 -15.74
C ALA A 137 -4.48 14.70 -15.33
N GLY A 138 -3.85 14.02 -16.31
CA GLY A 138 -2.88 12.96 -16.05
C GLY A 138 -1.69 13.44 -15.23
N ALA A 139 -1.12 14.60 -15.58
CA ALA A 139 -0.03 15.20 -14.81
C ALA A 139 -0.43 15.52 -13.36
N ALA A 140 -1.63 16.07 -13.14
CA ALA A 140 -2.15 16.36 -11.80
C ALA A 140 -2.35 15.08 -10.97
N VAL A 141 -2.95 14.06 -11.58
CA VAL A 141 -3.15 12.72 -10.98
C VAL A 141 -1.81 12.08 -10.60
N CYS A 142 -0.82 12.12 -11.50
CA CYS A 142 0.52 11.63 -11.24
C CYS A 142 1.21 12.41 -10.11
N ALA A 143 1.06 13.74 -10.07
CA ALA A 143 1.62 14.56 -9.00
C ALA A 143 1.02 14.24 -7.63
N VAL A 144 -0.31 14.05 -7.56
CA VAL A 144 -1.01 13.61 -6.34
C VAL A 144 -0.49 12.24 -5.90
N PHE A 145 -0.35 11.30 -6.84
CA PHE A 145 0.14 9.95 -6.56
C PHE A 145 1.60 9.95 -6.08
N LEU A 146 2.49 10.69 -6.75
CA LEU A 146 3.89 10.82 -6.33
C LEU A 146 4.01 11.47 -4.94
N THR A 147 3.16 12.45 -4.65
CA THR A 147 3.09 13.06 -3.31
C THR A 147 2.64 12.03 -2.27
N ALA A 148 1.64 11.20 -2.58
CA ALA A 148 1.22 10.11 -1.70
C ALA A 148 2.32 9.07 -1.48
N CYS A 149 3.11 8.74 -2.52
CA CYS A 149 4.28 7.87 -2.39
C CYS A 149 5.35 8.47 -1.47
N LEU A 150 5.66 9.76 -1.64
CA LEU A 150 6.61 10.47 -0.77
C LEU A 150 6.11 10.50 0.68
N LEU A 151 4.85 10.83 0.92
CA LEU A 151 4.29 10.81 2.28
C LEU A 151 4.28 9.40 2.87
N THR A 152 4.12 8.37 2.03
CA THR A 152 4.22 6.98 2.50
C THR A 152 5.61 6.66 3.05
N THR A 153 6.69 7.17 2.42
CA THR A 153 8.06 7.00 2.95
C THR A 153 8.33 7.83 4.21
N GLN A 154 7.66 8.99 4.34
CA GLN A 154 7.70 9.78 5.57
C GLN A 154 6.96 9.09 6.72
N VAL A 155 5.83 8.43 6.46
CA VAL A 155 5.10 7.65 7.48
C VAL A 155 5.88 6.40 7.88
N PHE A 156 6.34 5.61 6.91
CA PHE A 156 7.11 4.40 7.15
C PHE A 156 8.33 4.34 6.21
N PRO A 157 9.55 4.12 6.72
CA PRO A 157 9.89 3.85 8.13
C PRO A 157 10.11 5.11 8.98
N THR A 158 10.15 6.30 8.38
CA THR A 158 10.75 7.51 9.01
C THR A 158 10.06 7.97 10.29
N HIS A 159 8.72 8.12 10.30
CA HIS A 159 7.94 8.60 11.45
C HIS A 159 6.97 7.54 12.00
N TYR A 160 7.31 6.26 11.85
CA TYR A 160 6.43 5.17 12.27
C TYR A 160 6.28 5.13 13.79
N ASP A 161 7.36 5.35 14.54
CA ASP A 161 7.32 5.41 16.00
C ASP A 161 6.48 6.60 16.50
N ASP A 162 6.56 7.75 15.81
CA ASP A 162 5.73 8.91 16.13
C ASP A 162 4.25 8.64 15.86
N LEU A 163 3.92 7.87 14.81
CA LEU A 163 2.55 7.40 14.56
C LEU A 163 2.05 6.47 15.67
N LEU A 164 2.86 5.49 16.09
CA LEU A 164 2.50 4.57 17.17
C LEU A 164 2.33 5.28 18.52
N ALA A 165 3.15 6.31 18.78
CA ALA A 165 3.09 7.13 19.98
C ALA A 165 2.06 8.27 19.89
N PHE A 166 1.31 8.41 18.79
CA PHE A 166 0.40 9.53 18.52
C PHE A 166 1.06 10.91 18.67
N ARG A 167 2.32 11.04 18.26
CA ARG A 167 3.09 12.29 18.29
C ARG A 167 3.19 12.90 16.91
N TYR A 168 3.28 14.23 16.88
CA TYR A 168 3.57 14.97 15.65
C TYR A 168 4.95 14.55 15.09
N PRO A 169 5.10 14.31 13.77
CA PRO A 169 4.10 14.52 12.71
C PRO A 169 3.35 13.23 12.25
N GLY A 170 3.43 12.13 12.99
CA GLY A 170 3.00 10.80 12.54
C GLY A 170 1.52 10.72 12.08
N PRO A 171 0.54 11.01 12.96
CA PRO A 171 -0.88 10.99 12.59
C PRO A 171 -1.25 12.00 11.48
N GLU A 172 -0.61 13.17 11.44
CA GLU A 172 -0.87 14.22 10.45
C GLU A 172 -0.41 13.79 9.06
N LEU A 173 0.81 13.25 8.95
CA LEU A 173 1.33 12.70 7.69
C LEU A 173 0.42 11.58 7.17
N LEU A 174 -0.03 10.70 8.06
CA LEU A 174 -0.95 9.61 7.72
C LEU A 174 -2.29 10.16 7.20
N LEU A 175 -2.87 11.15 7.88
CA LEU A 175 -4.13 11.77 7.50
C LEU A 175 -4.04 12.45 6.13
N VAL A 176 -3.02 13.28 5.91
CA VAL A 176 -2.80 13.96 4.62
C VAL A 176 -2.63 12.93 3.51
N ARG A 177 -1.82 11.88 3.74
CA ARG A 177 -1.64 10.81 2.75
C ARG A 177 -2.96 10.11 2.44
N ASN A 178 -3.79 9.80 3.43
CA ASN A 178 -5.10 9.16 3.22
C ASN A 178 -6.05 10.06 2.42
N LEU A 179 -6.07 11.36 2.70
CA LEU A 179 -6.86 12.32 1.93
C LEU A 179 -6.42 12.39 0.46
N LEU A 180 -5.11 12.33 0.19
CA LEU A 180 -4.60 12.25 -1.18
C LEU A 180 -5.06 10.98 -1.90
N LEU A 181 -5.09 9.83 -1.22
CA LEU A 181 -5.60 8.59 -1.81
C LEU A 181 -7.10 8.65 -2.10
N VAL A 182 -7.90 9.28 -1.23
CA VAL A 182 -9.32 9.54 -1.50
C VAL A 182 -9.47 10.46 -2.70
N ALA A 183 -8.72 11.56 -2.76
CA ALA A 183 -8.75 12.49 -3.89
C ALA A 183 -8.36 11.79 -5.20
N LEU A 184 -7.34 10.93 -5.16
CA LEU A 184 -6.90 10.13 -6.30
C LEU A 184 -7.99 9.14 -6.73
N TRP A 185 -8.65 8.45 -5.80
CA TRP A 185 -9.76 7.54 -6.10
C TRP A 185 -10.92 8.28 -6.76
N VAL A 186 -11.32 9.43 -6.22
CA VAL A 186 -12.37 10.28 -6.80
C VAL A 186 -11.97 10.75 -8.20
N ALA A 187 -10.73 11.20 -8.39
CA ALA A 187 -10.23 11.61 -9.70
C ALA A 187 -10.28 10.45 -10.70
N MET A 188 -9.87 9.24 -10.30
CA MET A 188 -9.96 8.03 -11.13
C MET A 188 -11.40 7.63 -11.46
N LEU A 189 -12.42 8.07 -10.73
CA LEU A 189 -13.82 7.84 -11.10
C LEU A 189 -14.41 8.98 -11.92
N ALA A 190 -13.95 10.22 -11.71
CA ALA A 190 -14.52 11.42 -12.30
C ALA A 190 -13.95 11.74 -13.70
N LEU A 191 -12.76 11.24 -14.04
CA LEU A 191 -12.10 11.60 -15.31
C LEU A 191 -12.90 11.12 -16.53
N PRO A 192 -13.38 12.04 -17.39
CA PRO A 192 -14.18 11.71 -18.56
C PRO A 192 -13.32 11.08 -19.66
N ALA A 193 -13.95 10.27 -20.52
CA ALA A 193 -13.30 9.60 -21.64
C ALA A 193 -12.54 10.55 -22.59
N ALA A 194 -12.96 11.81 -22.69
CA ALA A 194 -12.33 12.83 -23.55
C ALA A 194 -10.92 13.26 -23.10
N ALA A 195 -10.56 13.09 -21.82
CA ALA A 195 -9.20 13.31 -21.33
C ALA A 195 -8.22 12.18 -21.73
N ARG A 196 -8.72 11.14 -22.42
CA ARG A 196 -8.02 9.90 -22.75
C ARG A 196 -7.58 9.82 -24.23
N GLU A 197 -8.09 10.68 -25.12
CA GLU A 197 -7.95 10.55 -26.59
C GLU A 197 -6.93 11.50 -27.25
N LYS A 198 -6.49 12.59 -26.60
CA LYS A 198 -5.69 13.65 -27.25
C LYS A 198 -4.24 13.29 -27.65
N GLU A 199 -3.76 12.09 -27.35
CA GLU A 199 -2.38 11.66 -27.66
C GLU A 199 -2.29 10.39 -28.52
N ALA A 200 -3.41 9.76 -28.88
CA ALA A 200 -3.42 8.60 -29.79
C ALA A 200 -3.60 8.99 -31.28
N SER A 201 -3.68 10.30 -31.58
CA SER A 201 -3.75 10.89 -32.92
C SER A 201 -2.63 11.90 -33.11
#